data_AF-A0A936W1R4-F1
#
_entry.id   AF-A0A936W1R4-F1
#
_cell.length_a   1.000
_cell.length_b   1.000
_cell.length_c   1.000
_cell.angle_alpha   90.00
_cell.angle_beta   90.00
_cell.angle_gamma   90.00
#
_symmetry.space_group_name_H-M   'P 1'
#
loop_
_entity.id
_entity.type
_entity.pdbx_description
1 polymer ?
#
loop_
_entity_poly.entity_id
_entity_poly.type
_entity_poly.pdbx_seq_one_letter_code
_entity_poly.pdbx_strand_id
1 'polypeptide(L)'
;MIRCDGNYTKFFVTSGKTYLISRTLGEYDTLLTPQNFIRTHKSHLVNKKFISFIDHDGFAVLKDNSKVEVSRRRKDEVMSSLSEQLAVGSWQVGS
;
A
#
# COMPACT_ATOMS: atom_id res chain seq x y z
N MET A 1 6.15 -0.57 -3.88
CA MET A 1 5.00 -1.51 -3.81
C MET A 1 5.52 -2.94 -3.68
N ILE A 2 4.74 -3.87 -3.15
CA ILE A 2 5.11 -5.28 -3.05
C ILE A 2 4.06 -6.08 -3.83
N ARG A 3 4.53 -6.95 -4.73
CA ARG A 3 3.69 -7.81 -5.55
C ARG A 3 4.14 -9.25 -5.39
N CYS A 4 3.18 -10.12 -5.09
CA CYS A 4 3.36 -11.55 -5.05
C CYS A 4 2.96 -12.15 -6.41
N ASP A 5 3.87 -12.90 -7.01
CA ASP A 5 3.64 -13.66 -8.23
C ASP A 5 4.02 -15.12 -7.94
N GLY A 6 3.02 -15.94 -7.57
CA GLY A 6 3.24 -17.32 -7.11
C GLY A 6 3.95 -17.41 -5.76
N ASN A 7 5.07 -18.15 -5.70
CA ASN A 7 5.92 -18.33 -4.50
C ASN A 7 6.97 -17.22 -4.30
N TYR A 8 7.00 -16.21 -5.18
CA TYR A 8 8.01 -15.15 -5.14
C TYR A 8 7.37 -13.79 -4.87
N THR A 9 7.90 -13.09 -3.87
CA THR A 9 7.49 -11.74 -3.50
C THR A 9 8.48 -10.74 -4.08
N LYS A 10 8.01 -9.87 -4.98
CA LYS A 10 8.77 -8.77 -5.58
C LYS A 10 8.53 -7.48 -4.81
N PHE A 11 9.59 -6.89 -4.27
CA PHE A 11 9.61 -5.58 -3.62
C PHE A 11 10.08 -4.54 -4.61
N PHE A 12 9.25 -3.55 -4.87
CA PHE A 12 9.58 -2.37 -5.67
C PHE A 12 9.85 -1.21 -4.74
N VAL A 13 11.10 -0.75 -4.71
CA VAL A 13 11.54 0.41 -3.95
C VAL A 13 11.68 1.59 -4.90
N THR A 14 11.37 2.80 -4.44
CA THR A 14 11.46 4.06 -5.20
C THR A 14 12.85 4.35 -5.78
N SER A 15 13.88 3.68 -5.29
CA SER A 15 15.24 3.75 -5.84
C SER A 15 15.43 2.93 -7.14
N GLY A 16 14.34 2.41 -7.73
CA GLY A 16 14.37 1.53 -8.90
C GLY A 16 14.85 0.10 -8.61
N LYS A 17 15.27 -0.17 -7.37
CA LYS A 17 15.71 -1.49 -6.94
C LYS A 17 14.50 -2.40 -6.72
N THR A 18 14.56 -3.56 -7.36
CA THR A 18 13.59 -4.63 -7.16
C THR A 18 14.25 -5.75 -6.37
N TYR A 19 13.66 -6.14 -5.24
CA TYR A 19 14.11 -7.31 -4.49
C TYR A 19 13.15 -8.47 -4.72
N LEU A 20 13.66 -9.62 -5.16
CA LEU A 20 12.91 -10.86 -5.25
C LEU A 20 13.20 -11.69 -4.00
N ILE A 21 12.18 -11.99 -3.20
CA ILE A 21 12.35 -12.78 -1.98
C ILE A 21 11.34 -13.94 -1.98
N SER A 22 11.82 -15.12 -1.60
CA SER A 22 11.04 -16.37 -1.47
C SER A 22 10.38 -16.47 -0.08
N ARG A 23 9.60 -15.47 0.32
CA ARG A 23 8.76 -15.53 1.53
C ARG A 23 7.33 -15.18 1.20
N THR A 24 6.41 -15.71 2.00
CA THR A 24 4.97 -15.58 1.75
C THR A 24 4.48 -14.17 2.06
N LEU A 25 3.46 -13.71 1.32
CA LEU A 25 2.88 -12.37 1.53
C LEU A 25 2.26 -12.23 2.93
N GLY A 26 1.77 -13.33 3.52
CA GLY A 26 1.20 -13.31 4.87
C GLY A 26 2.22 -12.95 5.95
N GLU A 27 3.44 -13.48 5.87
CA GLU A 27 4.52 -13.09 6.78
C GLU A 27 4.86 -11.61 6.65
N TYR A 28 4.92 -11.10 5.41
CA TYR A 28 5.19 -9.68 5.16
C TYR A 28 4.04 -8.77 5.57
N ASP A 29 2.80 -9.21 5.45
CA ASP A 29 1.63 -8.49 5.95
C ASP A 29 1.82 -8.18 7.44
N THR A 30 2.09 -9.19 8.27
CA THR A 30 2.33 -9.01 9.70
C THR A 30 3.57 -8.14 9.99
N LEU A 31 4.66 -8.31 9.24
CA LEU A 31 5.91 -7.58 9.47
C LEU A 31 5.84 -6.10 9.05
N LEU A 32 5.05 -5.79 8.02
CA LEU A 32 5.00 -4.47 7.38
C LEU A 32 3.74 -3.67 7.68
N THR A 33 2.66 -4.31 8.16
CA THR A 33 1.49 -3.62 8.72
C THR A 33 1.89 -2.53 9.73
N PRO A 34 2.78 -2.77 10.72
CA PRO A 34 3.23 -1.71 11.62
C PRO A 34 4.07 -0.63 10.92
N GLN A 35 4.64 -0.91 9.75
CA GLN A 35 5.43 0.03 8.95
C GLN A 35 4.59 0.81 7.93
N ASN A 36 3.29 0.96 8.18
CA ASN A 36 2.36 1.70 7.33
C ASN A 36 2.08 1.04 5.97
N PHE A 37 2.28 -0.28 5.84
CA PHE A 37 1.81 -1.00 4.65
C PHE A 37 0.34 -1.40 4.79
N ILE A 38 -0.34 -1.42 3.65
CA ILE A 38 -1.71 -1.90 3.51
C ILE A 38 -1.80 -2.91 2.38
N ARG A 39 -2.61 -3.93 2.61
CA ARG A 39 -2.86 -4.96 1.63
C ARG A 39 -4.06 -4.60 0.76
N THR A 40 -3.79 -4.10 -0.44
CA THR A 40 -4.83 -3.66 -1.39
C THR A 40 -5.47 -4.83 -2.15
N HIS A 41 -4.74 -5.94 -2.32
CA HIS A 41 -5.20 -7.13 -3.02
C HIS A 41 -4.63 -8.40 -2.38
N LYS A 42 -5.15 -9.58 -2.75
CA LYS A 42 -4.66 -10.88 -2.21
C LYS A 42 -3.17 -11.10 -2.46
N SER A 43 -2.63 -10.48 -3.51
CA SER A 43 -1.23 -10.58 -3.94
C SER A 43 -0.46 -9.26 -3.86
N HIS A 44 -1.05 -8.18 -3.32
CA HIS A 44 -0.42 -6.86 -3.35
C HIS A 44 -0.43 -6.18 -1.99
N LEU A 45 0.75 -5.70 -1.59
CA LEU A 45 0.97 -4.88 -0.39
C LEU A 45 1.56 -3.54 -0.84
N VAL A 46 1.00 -2.43 -0.40
CA VAL A 46 1.44 -1.09 -0.78
C VAL A 46 1.69 -0.28 0.47
N ASN A 47 2.74 0.54 0.48
CA ASN A 47 2.98 1.46 1.57
C ASN A 47 1.99 2.63 1.48
N LYS A 48 1.15 2.82 2.51
CA LYS A 48 0.15 3.89 2.60
C LYS A 48 0.77 5.27 2.38
N LYS A 49 2.00 5.51 2.86
CA LYS A 49 2.70 6.81 2.71
C LYS A 49 3.01 7.19 1.25
N PHE A 50 3.03 6.21 0.36
CA PHE A 50 3.31 6.40 -1.06
C PHE A 50 2.05 6.41 -1.92
N ILE A 51 0.87 6.12 -1.35
CA ILE A 51 -0.40 6.24 -2.05
C ILE A 51 -0.72 7.74 -2.14
N SER A 52 -1.00 8.20 -3.35
CA SER A 52 -1.44 9.57 -3.61
C SER A 52 -2.95 9.66 -3.51
N PHE A 53 -3.68 8.79 -4.21
CA PHE A 53 -5.14 8.71 -4.17
C PHE A 53 -5.62 7.36 -4.74
N ILE A 54 -6.91 7.06 -4.55
CA ILE A 54 -7.56 5.91 -5.20
C ILE A 54 -8.37 6.44 -6.38
N ASP A 55 -8.12 5.90 -7.56
CA ASP A 55 -8.84 6.21 -8.78
C ASP A 55 -10.28 5.66 -8.76
N HIS A 56 -11.17 6.23 -9.56
CA HIS A 56 -12.56 5.79 -9.63
C HIS A 56 -12.66 4.31 -10.04
N ASP A 57 -11.79 3.88 -10.95
CA ASP A 57 -11.64 2.50 -11.43
C ASP A 57 -11.17 1.50 -10.36
N GLY A 58 -10.85 1.95 -9.14
CA GLY A 58 -10.43 1.08 -8.04
C GLY A 58 -8.94 0.75 -8.05
N PHE A 59 -8.12 1.66 -8.57
CA PHE A 59 -6.66 1.55 -8.53
C PHE A 59 -6.08 2.53 -7.52
N ALA A 60 -5.16 2.07 -6.68
CA ALA A 60 -4.35 2.93 -5.85
C ALA A 60 -3.24 3.53 -6.71
N VAL A 61 -3.25 4.85 -6.88
CA VAL A 61 -2.23 5.60 -7.61
C VAL A 61 -1.15 6.01 -6.61
N LEU A 62 0.09 5.62 -6.87
CA LEU A 62 1.26 5.97 -6.06
C LEU A 62 1.85 7.32 -6.51
N LYS A 63 2.66 7.95 -5.65
CA LYS A 63 3.41 9.18 -5.96
C LYS A 63 4.30 9.10 -7.19
N ASP A 64 4.76 7.89 -7.53
CA ASP A 64 5.59 7.62 -8.72
C ASP A 64 4.74 7.28 -9.96
N ASN A 65 3.48 7.71 -9.98
CA ASN A 65 2.48 7.44 -11.03
C ASN A 65 2.14 5.96 -11.28
N SER A 66 2.73 5.04 -10.50
CA SER A 66 2.43 3.61 -10.55
C SER A 66 1.00 3.33 -10.07
N LYS A 67 0.29 2.44 -10.75
CA LYS A 67 -1.07 2.02 -10.38
C LYS A 67 -1.06 0.61 -9.79
N VAL A 68 -1.75 0.41 -8.67
CA VAL A 68 -1.93 -0.90 -8.04
C VAL A 68 -3.40 -1.22 -7.90
N GLU A 69 -3.80 -2.42 -8.33
CA GLU A 69 -5.17 -2.90 -8.18
C GLU A 69 -5.59 -2.97 -6.71
N VAL A 70 -6.78 -2.43 -6.43
CA VAL A 70 -7.43 -2.54 -5.13
C VAL A 70 -8.66 -3.42 -5.28
N SER A 71 -8.75 -4.47 -4.48
CA SER A 71 -9.96 -5.30 -4.45
C SER A 71 -11.15 -4.46 -4.01
N ARG A 72 -12.30 -4.56 -4.69
CA ARG A 72 -13.52 -3.80 -4.34
C ARG A 72 -13.89 -3.91 -2.87
N ARG A 73 -13.78 -5.12 -2.28
CA ARG A 73 -14.05 -5.36 -0.85
C ARG A 73 -13.10 -4.64 0.10
N ARG A 74 -11.90 -4.30 -0.37
CA ARG A 74 -10.86 -3.60 0.41
C ARG A 74 -10.75 -2.12 0.04
N LYS A 75 -11.47 -1.68 -1.00
CA LYS A 75 -11.45 -0.28 -1.43
C LYS A 75 -11.88 0.62 -0.28
N ASP A 76 -12.96 0.27 0.40
CA ASP A 76 -13.47 1.01 1.57
C ASP A 76 -12.46 1.04 2.72
N GLU A 77 -11.82 -0.10 3.03
CA GLU A 77 -10.79 -0.20 4.06
C GLU A 77 -9.56 0.68 3.76
N VAL A 78 -9.09 0.67 2.50
CA VAL A 78 -7.97 1.51 2.06
C VAL A 78 -8.37 2.98 2.08
N MET A 79 -9.58 3.34 1.64
CA MET A 79 -10.08 4.71 1.64
C MET A 79 -10.20 5.26 3.06
N SER A 80 -10.83 4.51 3.97
CA SER A 80 -10.96 4.88 5.39
C SER A 80 -9.60 5.03 6.06
N SER A 81 -8.66 4.10 5.80
CA SER A 81 -7.28 4.22 6.30
C SER A 81 -6.56 5.48 5.80
N LEU A 82 -6.84 5.92 4.57
CA LEU A 82 -6.20 7.09 3.96
C LEU A 82 -6.82 8.39 4.49
N SER A 83 -8.14 8.44 4.64
CA SER A 83 -8.84 9.61 5.21
C SER A 83 -8.45 9.83 6.66
N GLU A 84 -8.30 8.75 7.44
CA GLU A 84 -7.86 8.84 8.82
C GLU A 84 -6.44 9.39 8.92
N GLN A 85 -5.51 8.96 8.05
CA GLN A 85 -4.15 9.52 8.00
C GLN A 85 -4.09 11.01 7.70
N LEU A 86 -4.99 11.52 6.86
CA LEU A 86 -5.07 12.95 6.54
C LEU A 86 -5.70 13.75 7.70
N ALA A 87 -6.59 13.15 8.49
CA ALA A 87 -7.21 13.79 9.64
C ALA A 87 -6.26 13.95 10.84
N VAL A 88 -5.35 13.00 11.09
CA VAL A 88 -4.40 13.07 12.23
C VAL A 88 -3.33 14.16 12.05
N GLY A 89 -3.12 14.68 10.83
CA GLY A 89 -2.16 15.75 10.57
C GLY A 89 -2.65 17.16 10.89
N SER A 90 -3.92 17.34 11.25
CA SER A 90 -4.54 18.67 11.38
C SER A 90 -4.64 19.23 12.81
N TRP A 91 -4.09 18.55 13.83
CA TRP A 91 -4.21 18.94 15.24
C TRP A 91 -2.89 19.35 15.93
N GLN A 92 -1.89 19.81 15.18
CA GLN A 92 -0.71 20.47 15.75
C GLN A 92 -0.33 21.75 14.97
N VAL A 93 -1.29 22.65 14.79
CA VAL A 93 -1.01 24.08 14.53
C VAL A 93 -2.13 24.90 15.18
N GLY A 94 -2.01 25.15 16.47
CA GLY A 94 -3.02 25.94 17.19
C GLY A 94 -2.71 26.09 18.67
N SER A 95 -1.94 27.15 18.96
CA SER A 95 -1.63 27.77 20.27
C SER A 95 -0.58 27.12 21.16
#